data_AF-A0A653B738-F1
#
_entry.id   AF-A0A653B738-F1
#
_cell.length_a   1.000
_cell.length_b   1.000
_cell.length_c   1.000
_cell.angle_alpha   90.00
_cell.angle_beta   90.00
_cell.angle_gamma   90.00
#
_symmetry.space_group_name_H-M   'P 1'
#
loop_
_entity.id
_entity.type
_entity.pdbx_description
1 polymer ?
#
loop_
_entity_poly.entity_id
_entity_poly.type
_entity_poly.pdbx_seq_one_letter_code
_entity_poly.pdbx_strand_id
1 'polypeptide(L)'
;MESWRSLTLQLAIFLAYASIFPITNLLGGGIMMLGIILSIPFLPIGWIVGMAFVQAFGSESAYLLGAFIAVAIQAFLLIRWLAAGRKNEANT
;
A
#
# COMPACT_ATOMS: atom_id res chain seq x y z
N MET A 1 -21.46 -8.41 -15.16
CA MET A 1 -21.06 -7.01 -14.88
C MET A 1 -20.78 -6.74 -13.39
N GLU A 2 -21.27 -7.56 -12.45
CA GLU A 2 -20.99 -7.44 -11.00
C GLU A 2 -19.49 -7.52 -10.60
N SER A 3 -18.70 -8.41 -11.23
CA SER A 3 -17.34 -8.72 -10.77
C SER A 3 -16.36 -7.55 -10.91
N TRP A 4 -16.48 -6.79 -12.00
CA TRP A 4 -15.64 -5.64 -12.32
C TRP A 4 -15.85 -4.48 -11.35
N ARG A 5 -17.10 -4.22 -10.95
CA ARG A 5 -17.43 -3.17 -9.97
C ARG A 5 -16.78 -3.44 -8.61
N SER A 6 -16.68 -4.72 -8.22
CA SER A 6 -15.99 -5.11 -6.98
C SER A 6 -14.47 -4.93 -7.07
N LEU A 7 -13.86 -5.22 -8.23
CA LEU A 7 -12.42 -5.09 -8.43
C LEU A 7 -11.99 -3.63 -8.45
N THR A 8 -12.71 -2.77 -9.16
CA THR A 8 -12.44 -1.33 -9.22
C THR A 8 -12.54 -0.69 -7.84
N LEU A 9 -13.57 -1.05 -7.06
CA LEU A 9 -13.74 -0.54 -5.70
C LEU A 9 -12.60 -1.01 -4.77
N GLN A 10 -12.21 -2.29 -4.87
CA GLN A 10 -11.08 -2.83 -4.12
C GLN A 10 -9.79 -2.08 -4.46
N LEU A 11 -9.48 -1.91 -5.74
CA LEU A 11 -8.33 -1.13 -6.19
C LEU A 11 -8.34 0.29 -5.66
N ALA A 12 -9.48 0.99 -5.73
CA ALA A 12 -9.61 2.35 -5.21
C ALA A 12 -9.32 2.42 -3.71
N ILE A 13 -9.82 1.46 -2.91
CA ILE A 13 -9.54 1.39 -1.47
C ILE A 13 -8.05 1.16 -1.21
N PHE A 14 -7.38 0.30 -1.97
CA PHE A 14 -5.96 0.01 -1.75
C PHE A 14 -5.06 1.16 -2.16
N LEU A 15 -5.38 1.84 -3.26
CA LEU A 15 -4.68 3.04 -3.68
C LEU A 15 -4.89 4.17 -2.65
N ALA A 16 -6.11 4.32 -2.13
CA ALA A 16 -6.38 5.27 -1.06
C ALA A 16 -5.57 4.95 0.21
N TYR A 17 -5.57 3.69 0.64
CA TYR A 17 -4.79 3.23 1.79
C TYR A 17 -3.29 3.44 1.58
N ALA A 18 -2.74 3.04 0.43
CA ALA A 18 -1.33 3.19 0.10
C ALA A 18 -0.89 4.66 0.01
N SER A 19 -1.82 5.58 -0.27
CA SER A 19 -1.56 7.02 -0.30
C SER A 19 -1.43 7.65 1.08
N ILE A 20 -1.89 6.98 2.16
CA ILE A 20 -1.85 7.53 3.52
C ILE A 20 -0.42 7.92 3.90
N PHE A 21 0.53 7.00 3.79
CA PHE A 21 1.92 7.29 4.16
C PHE A 21 2.55 8.40 3.30
N PRO A 22 2.52 8.35 1.94
CA PRO A 22 3.04 9.44 1.12
C PRO A 22 2.43 10.80 1.43
N ILE A 23 1.11 10.90 1.55
CA ILE A 23 0.42 12.18 1.79
C ILE A 23 0.78 12.73 3.16
N THR A 24 0.72 11.90 4.20
CA THR A 24 1.07 12.34 5.56
C THR A 24 2.54 12.68 5.71
N ASN A 25 3.44 12.00 4.97
CA ASN A 25 4.86 12.32 4.92
C ASN A 25 5.10 13.73 4.31
N LEU A 26 4.39 14.07 3.23
CA LEU A 26 4.44 15.40 2.62
C LEU A 26 3.90 16.51 3.55
N LEU A 27 2.90 16.20 4.39
CA LEU A 27 2.37 17.15 5.37
C LEU A 27 3.32 17.36 6.57
N GLY A 28 4.14 16.35 6.89
CA GLY A 28 5.13 16.41 7.95
C GLY A 28 4.56 16.42 9.38
N GLY A 29 5.44 16.65 10.36
CA GLY A 29 5.08 16.81 11.77
C GLY A 29 4.33 15.63 12.39
N GLY A 30 3.37 15.92 13.26
CA GLY A 30 2.56 14.88 13.94
C GLY A 30 1.66 14.07 12.99
N ILE A 31 1.31 14.63 11.84
CA ILE A 31 0.47 13.95 10.82
C ILE A 31 1.26 12.80 10.18
N MET A 32 2.56 13.00 9.91
CA MET A 32 3.44 11.94 9.43
C MET A 32 3.47 10.74 10.40
N MET A 33 3.49 10.99 11.71
CA MET A 33 3.47 9.92 12.70
C MET A 33 2.20 9.06 12.59
N LEU A 34 1.04 9.68 12.37
CA LEU A 34 -0.21 8.96 12.14
C LEU A 34 -0.13 8.08 10.89
N GLY A 35 0.42 8.61 9.80
CA GLY A 35 0.63 7.83 8.59
C GLY A 35 1.57 6.65 8.78
N ILE A 36 2.65 6.85 9.55
CA ILE A 36 3.55 5.76 9.93
C ILE A 36 2.77 4.68 10.66
N ILE A 37 2.06 5.02 11.74
CA ILE A 37 1.30 4.07 12.57
C ILE A 37 0.29 3.29 11.73
N LEU A 38 -0.46 3.97 10.85
CA LEU A 38 -1.48 3.33 10.01
C LEU A 38 -0.89 2.43 8.92
N SER A 39 0.37 2.63 8.53
CA SER A 39 1.05 1.88 7.48
C SER A 39 2.14 0.93 7.99
N ILE A 40 2.39 0.86 9.31
CA ILE A 40 3.43 0.02 9.94
C ILE A 40 3.56 -1.39 9.36
N PRO A 41 2.46 -2.15 9.14
CA PRO A 41 2.58 -3.53 8.66
C PRO A 41 3.25 -3.66 7.28
N PHE A 42 3.18 -2.61 6.45
CA PHE A 42 3.67 -2.62 5.07
C PHE A 42 4.90 -1.73 4.87
N LEU A 43 5.23 -0.89 5.85
CA LEU A 43 6.32 0.08 5.76
C LEU A 43 7.73 -0.53 5.67
N PRO A 44 8.08 -1.66 6.30
CA PRO A 44 9.41 -2.24 6.15
C PRO A 44 9.75 -2.53 4.67
N ILE A 45 8.85 -3.18 3.95
CA ILE A 45 9.00 -3.43 2.51
C ILE A 45 8.87 -2.12 1.73
N GLY A 46 7.94 -1.25 2.12
CA GLY A 46 7.78 0.09 1.53
C GLY A 46 9.08 0.91 1.56
N TRP A 47 9.82 0.84 2.66
CA TRP A 47 11.10 1.53 2.82
C TRP A 47 12.17 0.94 1.90
N ILE A 48 12.30 -0.39 1.84
CA ILE A 48 13.28 -1.06 0.97
C ILE A 48 13.04 -0.67 -0.51
N VAL A 49 11.78 -0.76 -0.96
CA VAL A 49 11.44 -0.42 -2.34
C VAL A 49 11.57 1.09 -2.59
N GLY A 50 11.20 1.93 -1.63
CA GLY A 50 11.44 3.37 -1.68
C GLY A 50 12.92 3.71 -1.89
N MET A 51 13.81 3.08 -1.14
CA MET A 51 15.26 3.25 -1.29
C MET A 51 15.77 2.74 -2.64
N ALA A 52 15.24 1.62 -3.14
CA ALA A 52 15.56 1.13 -4.48
C ALA A 52 15.15 2.13 -5.58
N PHE A 53 14.01 2.81 -5.41
CA PHE A 53 13.59 3.88 -6.33
C PHE A 53 14.52 5.09 -6.25
N VAL A 54 14.93 5.52 -5.05
CA VAL A 54 15.92 6.59 -4.90
C VAL A 54 17.21 6.27 -5.65
N GLN A 55 17.70 5.03 -5.54
CA GLN A 55 18.90 4.58 -6.25
C GLN A 55 18.70 4.52 -7.77
N ALA A 56 17.55 4.03 -8.23
CA ALA A 56 17.26 3.89 -9.66
C ALA A 56 17.06 5.24 -10.38
N PHE A 57 16.42 6.20 -9.70
CA PHE A 57 16.08 7.51 -10.27
C PHE A 57 17.03 8.63 -9.86
N GLY A 58 17.97 8.38 -8.94
CA GLY A 58 18.93 9.37 -8.46
C GLY A 58 18.31 10.55 -7.72
N SER A 59 17.10 10.39 -7.16
CA SER A 59 16.35 11.46 -6.51
C SER A 59 15.62 10.97 -5.26
N GLU A 60 15.75 11.72 -4.16
CA GLU A 60 15.02 11.45 -2.92
C GLU A 60 13.50 11.58 -3.11
N SER A 61 13.04 12.39 -4.07
CA SER A 61 11.61 12.50 -4.38
C SER A 61 11.00 11.19 -4.89
N ALA A 62 11.81 10.27 -5.40
CA ALA A 62 11.35 8.96 -5.87
C ALA A 62 11.00 8.00 -4.70
N TYR A 63 11.45 8.29 -3.48
CA TYR A 63 11.21 7.46 -2.30
C TYR A 63 9.71 7.23 -2.07
N LEU A 64 8.91 8.31 -2.05
CA LEU A 64 7.48 8.23 -1.75
C LEU A 64 6.71 7.46 -2.82
N LEU A 65 7.15 7.56 -4.08
CA LEU A 65 6.57 6.79 -5.18
C LEU A 65 6.87 5.29 -5.02
N GLY A 66 8.12 4.94 -4.71
CA GLY A 66 8.50 3.54 -4.45
C GLY A 66 7.75 2.95 -3.25
N ALA A 67 7.66 3.70 -2.15
CA ALA A 67 6.91 3.32 -0.96
C ALA A 67 5.41 3.13 -1.27
N PHE A 68 4.81 4.05 -2.02
CA PHE A 68 3.41 3.96 -2.46
C PHE A 68 3.14 2.67 -3.25
N ILE A 69 3.94 2.39 -4.28
CA ILE A 69 3.78 1.21 -5.13
C ILE A 69 3.90 -0.07 -4.30
N ALA A 70 4.91 -0.15 -3.42
CA ALA A 70 5.12 -1.30 -2.57
C ALA A 70 3.96 -1.55 -1.60
N VAL A 71 3.44 -0.49 -0.96
CA VAL A 71 2.30 -0.62 -0.04
C VAL A 71 1.03 -1.02 -0.80
N ALA A 72 0.79 -0.46 -1.99
CA ALA A 72 -0.36 -0.82 -2.82
C ALA A 72 -0.35 -2.30 -3.21
N ILE A 73 0.81 -2.82 -3.64
CA ILE A 73 0.98 -4.23 -4.00
C ILE A 73 0.77 -5.14 -2.78
N GLN A 74 1.38 -4.82 -1.64
CA GLN A 74 1.24 -5.60 -0.42
C GLN A 74 -0.22 -5.66 0.06
N ALA A 75 -0.91 -4.52 0.09
CA ALA A 75 -2.31 -4.43 0.49
C ALA A 75 -3.23 -5.27 -0.44
N PHE A 76 -2.99 -5.18 -1.75
CA PHE A 76 -3.71 -5.98 -2.73
C PHE A 76 -3.49 -7.49 -2.51
N LEU A 77 -2.24 -7.92 -2.35
CA LEU A 77 -1.90 -9.34 -2.16
C LEU A 77 -2.51 -9.90 -0.86
N LEU A 78 -2.42 -9.16 0.25
CA LEU A 78 -2.98 -9.57 1.54
C LEU A 78 -4.48 -9.86 1.43
N ILE A 79 -5.23 -8.99 0.78
CA ILE A 79 -6.69 -9.14 0.68
C ILE A 79 -7.07 -10.26 -0.27
N ARG A 80 -6.31 -10.47 -1.35
CA ARG A 80 -6.50 -11.63 -2.24
C ARG A 80 -6.25 -12.93 -1.48
N TRP A 81 -5.24 -12.97 -0.63
CA TRP A 81 -4.96 -14.12 0.23
C TRP A 81 -6.07 -14.37 1.25
N LEU A 82 -6.53 -13.34 1.97
CA LEU A 82 -7.66 -13.44 2.91
C LEU A 82 -8.97 -13.84 2.23
N ALA A 83 -9.23 -13.38 1.01
CA ALA A 83 -10.39 -13.78 0.23
C ALA A 83 -10.30 -15.24 -0.25
N ALA A 84 -9.10 -15.74 -0.57
CA ALA A 84 -8.88 -17.13 -0.92
C ALA A 84 -9.06 -18.07 0.29
N GLY A 85 -8.53 -17.69 1.46
CA GLY A 85 -8.70 -18.46 2.71
C GLY A 85 -10.17 -18.67 3.08
N ARG A 86 -10.98 -17.60 3.05
CA ARG A 86 -12.44 -17.68 3.32
C ARG A 86 -13.20 -18.60 2.37
N LYS A 87 -12.77 -18.70 1.10
CA LYS A 87 -13.38 -19.62 0.14
C LYS A 87 -13.07 -21.08 0.47
N ASN A 88 -11.89 -21.35 1.02
CA ASN A 88 -11.52 -22.71 1.38
C ASN A 88 -12.30 -23.19 2.61
N GLU A 89 -12.47 -22.32 3.61
CA GLU A 89 -13.26 -22.62 4.83
C GLU A 89 -14.75 -22.87 4.53
N ALA A 90 -15.33 -22.15 3.56
CA ALA A 90 -16.74 -22.31 3.20
C ALA A 90 -17.05 -23.59 2.39
N ASN A 91 -16.01 -24.28 1.88
CA ASN A 91 -16.14 -25.50 1.08
C ASN A 91 -15.77 -26.78 1.87
N THR A 92 -15.44 -26.65 3.15
CA THR A 92 -15.21 -27.74 4.12
C THR A 92 -16.38 -27.85 5.08
#